data_AF-A0AAI9ZKZ7-F1
#
_entry.id   AF-A0AAI9ZKZ7-F1
#
_cell.length_a   1.000
_cell.length_b   1.000
_cell.length_c   1.000
_cell.angle_alpha   90.00
_cell.angle_beta   90.00
_cell.angle_gamma   90.00
#
_symmetry.space_group_name_H-M   'P 1'
#
loop_
_entity.id
_entity.type
_entity.pdbx_description
1 polymer ?
#
loop_
_entity_poly.entity_id
_entity_poly.type
_entity_poly.pdbx_seq_one_letter_code
_entity_poly.pdbx_strand_id
1 'polypeptide(L)'
;MFPKTVLALLLTLTSALASPLSTRQASTYFTPSATYTYNTRTGSISPTYGTGVVSKSTSNAGNDLTALLTFTYPPAAAGKKCQFYFYLDAATSSVSGSRKLDVFTSLKPAPAAGSPGWGAGGPGNQRNVNIGRLSVVSGGYATWDATYGAYLTAPTDCKAPGTVEGFELVGVNDNDYVSWNTQVSGARIAYF
;
A
#
# COMPACT_ATOMS: atom_id res chain seq x y z
N MET A 1 -26.77 -11.54 72.63
CA MET A 1 -25.93 -12.00 71.50
C MET A 1 -26.55 -11.45 70.23
N PHE A 2 -25.92 -10.47 69.58
CA PHE A 2 -26.37 -9.88 68.31
C PHE A 2 -25.23 -10.02 67.29
N PRO A 3 -25.46 -10.55 66.07
CA PRO A 3 -24.41 -10.60 65.07
C PRO A 3 -24.28 -9.23 64.40
N LYS A 4 -23.06 -8.69 64.37
CA LYS A 4 -22.69 -7.50 63.60
C LYS A 4 -22.43 -7.93 62.16
N THR A 5 -23.34 -7.59 61.26
CA THR A 5 -23.20 -7.80 59.82
C THR A 5 -22.18 -6.80 59.27
N VAL A 6 -21.07 -7.31 58.74
CA VAL A 6 -20.06 -6.50 58.03
C VAL A 6 -20.49 -6.41 56.56
N LEU A 7 -20.80 -5.21 56.08
CA LEU A 7 -21.11 -4.93 54.68
C LEU A 7 -19.82 -4.51 53.98
N ALA A 8 -19.23 -5.41 53.17
CA ALA A 8 -18.06 -5.11 52.35
C ALA A 8 -18.51 -4.46 51.03
N LEU A 9 -18.17 -3.19 50.83
CA LEU A 9 -18.42 -2.44 49.60
C LEU A 9 -17.28 -2.72 48.60
N LEU A 10 -17.56 -3.47 47.54
CA LEU A 10 -16.64 -3.70 46.42
C LEU A 10 -16.69 -2.48 45.48
N LEU A 11 -15.66 -1.63 45.49
CA LEU A 11 -15.44 -0.63 44.45
C LEU A 11 -14.74 -1.29 43.25
N THR A 12 -15.48 -1.52 42.18
CA THR A 12 -14.90 -1.89 40.87
C THR A 12 -14.33 -0.64 40.20
N LEU A 13 -13.00 -0.49 40.19
CA LEU A 13 -12.34 0.49 39.33
C LEU A 13 -12.48 0.04 37.87
N THR A 14 -13.37 0.67 37.12
CA THR A 14 -13.41 0.59 35.66
C THR A 14 -12.24 1.39 35.10
N SER A 15 -11.12 0.72 34.83
CA SER A 15 -10.03 1.27 34.04
C SER A 15 -10.51 1.48 32.60
N ALA A 16 -10.91 2.72 32.27
CA ALA A 16 -11.16 3.11 30.90
C ALA A 16 -9.83 2.96 30.12
N LEU A 17 -9.75 1.95 29.25
CA LEU A 17 -8.67 1.82 28.28
C LEU A 17 -8.76 3.03 27.35
N ALA A 18 -7.95 4.06 27.62
CA ALA A 18 -7.72 5.11 26.66
C ALA A 18 -7.09 4.44 25.42
N SER A 19 -7.88 4.25 24.37
CA SER A 19 -7.32 3.86 23.08
C SER A 19 -6.26 4.90 22.71
N PRO A 20 -5.04 4.50 22.33
CA PRO A 20 -4.06 5.47 21.88
C PRO A 20 -4.69 6.24 20.73
N LEU A 21 -4.79 7.57 20.88
CA LEU A 21 -5.12 8.45 19.78
C LEU A 21 -4.06 8.18 18.71
N SER A 22 -4.42 7.49 17.64
CA SER A 22 -3.59 7.47 16.44
C SER A 22 -3.52 8.93 16.02
N THR A 23 -2.36 9.55 16.26
CA THR A 23 -2.13 10.93 15.87
C THR A 23 -2.42 11.01 14.38
N ARG A 24 -3.60 11.52 14.00
CA ARG A 24 -3.81 12.13 12.71
C ARG A 24 -2.95 13.39 12.69
N GLN A 25 -1.63 13.22 12.64
CA GLN A 25 -0.84 14.17 11.89
C GLN A 25 -1.54 14.20 10.53
N ALA A 26 -2.02 15.37 10.12
CA ALA A 26 -2.36 15.61 8.73
C ALA A 26 -1.04 15.45 7.97
N SER A 27 -0.66 14.21 7.72
CA SER A 27 0.56 13.88 7.01
C SER A 27 0.32 14.36 5.60
N THR A 28 1.08 15.36 5.18
CA THR A 28 1.09 15.73 3.78
C THR A 28 1.69 14.57 3.02
N TYR A 29 1.11 14.23 1.88
CA TYR A 29 1.56 13.10 1.07
C TYR A 29 1.62 13.49 -0.38
N PHE A 30 2.33 12.69 -1.15
CA PHE A 30 2.27 12.71 -2.61
C PHE A 30 1.92 11.31 -3.12
N THR A 31 1.19 11.28 -4.23
CA THR A 31 0.74 10.07 -4.92
C THR A 31 1.70 9.72 -6.05
N PRO A 32 1.60 8.50 -6.63
CA PRO A 32 2.33 8.17 -7.85
C PRO A 32 2.10 9.23 -8.95
N SER A 33 3.16 9.63 -9.63
CA SER A 33 3.10 10.45 -10.85
C SER A 33 2.65 9.62 -12.06
N ALA A 34 2.79 8.30 -12.01
CA ALA A 34 2.21 7.37 -12.98
C ALA A 34 1.91 6.01 -12.35
N THR A 35 0.86 5.34 -12.85
CA THR A 35 0.47 3.98 -12.47
C THR A 35 0.27 3.14 -13.72
N TYR A 36 0.71 1.89 -13.69
CA TYR A 36 0.60 0.93 -14.79
C TYR A 36 0.10 -0.40 -14.27
N THR A 37 -0.53 -1.16 -15.15
CA THR A 37 -0.81 -2.58 -14.93
C THR A 37 0.26 -3.40 -15.63
N TYR A 38 0.81 -4.39 -14.94
CA TYR A 38 1.69 -5.40 -15.49
C TYR A 38 0.98 -6.75 -15.49
N ASN A 39 0.91 -7.40 -16.65
CA ASN A 39 0.39 -8.77 -16.78
C ASN A 39 1.55 -9.75 -16.67
N THR A 40 1.49 -10.66 -15.69
CA THR A 40 2.59 -11.58 -15.38
C THR A 40 2.81 -12.65 -16.44
N ARG A 41 1.77 -13.01 -17.20
CA ARG A 41 1.86 -14.00 -18.29
C ARG A 41 2.51 -13.40 -19.53
N THR A 42 2.04 -12.24 -19.97
CA THR A 42 2.47 -11.64 -21.25
C THR A 42 3.67 -10.71 -21.08
N GLY A 43 3.95 -10.25 -19.85
CA GLY A 43 4.95 -9.22 -19.58
C GLY A 43 4.52 -7.82 -20.04
N SER A 44 3.28 -7.66 -20.51
CA SER A 44 2.81 -6.37 -21.03
C SER A 44 2.61 -5.37 -19.91
N ILE A 45 3.04 -4.13 -20.14
CA ILE A 45 2.86 -2.98 -19.26
C ILE A 45 1.89 -2.03 -19.95
N SER A 46 0.78 -1.72 -19.30
CA SER A 46 -0.22 -0.78 -19.82
C SER A 46 -0.37 0.41 -18.88
N PRO A 47 -0.27 1.66 -19.35
CA PRO A 47 -0.62 2.83 -18.54
C PRO A 47 -2.06 2.73 -18.05
N THR A 48 -2.29 3.13 -16.81
CA THR A 48 -3.63 3.18 -16.24
C THR A 48 -4.11 4.62 -16.13
N TYR A 49 -5.36 4.86 -16.52
CA TYR A 49 -6.00 6.16 -16.44
C TYR A 49 -7.19 6.06 -15.49
N GLY A 50 -6.98 6.42 -14.22
CA GLY A 50 -8.03 6.52 -13.21
C GLY A 50 -8.32 5.23 -12.43
N THR A 51 -7.86 4.05 -12.86
CA THR A 51 -8.06 2.79 -12.12
C THR A 51 -6.76 2.00 -11.98
N GLY A 52 -6.31 1.80 -10.75
CA GLY A 52 -5.25 0.85 -10.42
C GLY A 52 -5.86 -0.51 -10.07
N VAL A 53 -5.13 -1.58 -10.38
CA VAL A 53 -5.59 -2.95 -10.12
C VAL A 53 -4.44 -3.89 -9.81
N VAL A 54 -4.68 -4.74 -8.83
CA VAL A 54 -3.92 -5.95 -8.54
C VAL A 54 -4.93 -7.10 -8.52
N SER A 55 -4.66 -8.16 -9.27
CA SER A 55 -5.57 -9.30 -9.39
C SER A 55 -4.79 -10.58 -9.54
N LYS A 56 -5.12 -11.56 -8.70
CA LYS A 56 -4.66 -12.94 -8.84
C LYS A 56 -5.88 -13.85 -8.99
N SER A 57 -5.80 -14.86 -9.85
CA SER A 57 -6.87 -15.83 -9.99
C SER A 57 -6.36 -17.17 -10.48
N THR A 58 -6.84 -18.28 -9.91
CA THR A 58 -6.48 -19.61 -10.41
C THR A 58 -7.14 -19.95 -11.75
N SER A 59 -8.15 -19.18 -12.17
CA SER A 59 -8.92 -19.42 -13.39
C SER A 59 -8.60 -18.43 -14.52
N ASN A 60 -7.62 -17.53 -14.37
CA ASN A 60 -7.24 -16.56 -15.42
C ASN A 60 -6.11 -17.07 -16.33
N ALA A 61 -5.74 -18.35 -16.23
CA ALA A 61 -4.63 -18.97 -16.96
C ALA A 61 -3.31 -18.19 -16.82
N GLY A 62 -3.00 -17.70 -15.62
CA GLY A 62 -1.77 -16.99 -15.29
C GLY A 62 -1.76 -15.51 -15.65
N ASN A 63 -2.87 -14.94 -16.14
CA ASN A 63 -3.00 -13.50 -16.42
C ASN A 63 -3.19 -12.67 -15.14
N ASP A 64 -2.36 -12.93 -14.13
CA ASP A 64 -2.34 -12.13 -12.92
C ASP A 64 -1.87 -10.71 -13.26
N LEU A 65 -2.47 -9.74 -12.60
CA LEU A 65 -2.17 -8.33 -12.77
C LEU A 65 -1.49 -7.81 -11.50
N THR A 66 -0.36 -7.15 -11.67
CA THR A 66 0.30 -6.35 -10.64
C THR A 66 0.25 -4.87 -11.03
N ALA A 67 0.47 -3.98 -10.07
CA ALA A 67 0.49 -2.54 -10.33
C ALA A 67 1.92 -2.01 -10.20
N LEU A 68 2.41 -1.34 -11.24
CA LEU A 68 3.68 -0.62 -11.20
C LEU A 68 3.39 0.85 -10.92
N LEU A 69 4.12 1.43 -9.97
CA LEU A 69 3.93 2.78 -9.48
C LEU A 69 5.20 3.57 -9.71
N THR A 70 5.08 4.79 -10.22
CA THR A 70 6.20 5.73 -10.32
C THR A 70 5.93 6.90 -9.39
N PHE A 71 6.88 7.22 -8.53
CA PHE A 71 6.84 8.39 -7.66
C PHE A 71 7.91 9.38 -8.08
N THR A 72 7.59 10.67 -7.95
CA THR A 72 8.53 11.77 -8.11
C THR A 72 8.53 12.58 -6.82
N TYR A 73 9.68 12.66 -6.14
CA TYR A 73 9.76 13.35 -4.86
C TYR A 73 9.58 14.85 -5.05
N PRO A 74 8.60 15.49 -4.38
CA PRO A 74 8.34 16.92 -4.56
C PRO A 74 9.33 17.77 -3.75
N PRO A 75 9.50 19.05 -4.08
CA PRO A 75 10.29 19.99 -3.27
C PRO A 75 9.86 20.05 -1.81
N ALA A 76 8.57 19.89 -1.52
CA ALA A 76 8.02 19.93 -0.17
C ALA A 76 8.51 18.78 0.75
N ALA A 77 9.01 17.69 0.18
CA ALA A 77 9.57 16.57 0.93
C ALA A 77 11.06 16.74 1.26
N ALA A 78 11.71 17.82 0.78
CA ALA A 78 13.14 18.04 1.02
C ALA A 78 13.46 18.13 2.52
N GLY A 79 14.44 17.33 2.97
CA GLY A 79 14.87 17.29 4.37
C GLY A 79 13.85 16.70 5.35
N LYS A 80 12.78 16.06 4.86
CA LYS A 80 11.74 15.43 5.67
C LYS A 80 11.97 13.93 5.85
N LYS A 81 11.20 13.32 6.75
CA LYS A 81 11.05 11.87 6.80
C LYS A 81 9.88 11.45 5.92
N CYS A 82 10.02 10.32 5.23
CA CYS A 82 9.05 9.74 4.32
C CYS A 82 8.65 8.33 4.77
N GLN A 83 7.39 7.96 4.52
CA GLN A 83 6.87 6.61 4.77
C GLN A 83 5.79 6.25 3.74
N PHE A 84 5.77 4.99 3.30
CA PHE A 84 4.79 4.47 2.35
C PHE A 84 3.48 4.10 3.05
N TYR A 85 2.38 4.49 2.44
CA TYR A 85 1.03 4.15 2.83
C TYR A 85 0.21 3.71 1.62
N PHE A 86 -0.84 2.95 1.88
CA PHE A 86 -1.86 2.60 0.89
C PHE A 86 -3.24 2.84 1.50
N TYR A 87 -4.13 3.49 0.76
CA TYR A 87 -5.46 3.86 1.24
C TYR A 87 -6.50 3.54 0.20
N LEU A 88 -7.66 3.05 0.63
CA LEU A 88 -8.79 2.78 -0.24
C LEU A 88 -10.01 3.57 0.23
N ASP A 89 -10.51 4.45 -0.62
CA ASP A 89 -11.85 5.03 -0.49
C ASP A 89 -12.91 3.93 -0.71
N ALA A 90 -13.92 3.87 0.16
CA ALA A 90 -14.93 2.81 0.12
C ALA A 90 -15.84 2.90 -1.10
N ALA A 91 -16.11 4.10 -1.61
CA ALA A 91 -17.07 4.30 -2.71
C ALA A 91 -16.48 3.93 -4.07
N THR A 92 -15.15 3.99 -4.21
CA THR A 92 -14.46 3.88 -5.51
C THR A 92 -13.42 2.75 -5.57
N SER A 93 -13.39 1.89 -4.56
CA SER A 93 -12.45 0.77 -4.47
C SER A 93 -13.18 -0.55 -4.27
N SER A 94 -12.60 -1.64 -4.77
CA SER A 94 -13.12 -2.99 -4.57
C SER A 94 -12.01 -3.93 -4.10
N VAL A 95 -12.32 -4.71 -3.06
CA VAL A 95 -11.40 -5.67 -2.43
C VAL A 95 -12.07 -7.02 -2.18
N SER A 96 -11.43 -8.11 -2.56
CA SER A 96 -11.88 -9.48 -2.28
C SER A 96 -10.70 -10.44 -2.17
N GLY A 97 -10.96 -11.67 -1.72
CA GLY A 97 -9.90 -12.65 -1.52
C GLY A 97 -9.07 -12.37 -0.26
N SER A 98 -7.75 -12.45 -0.38
CA SER A 98 -6.84 -12.30 0.76
C SER A 98 -6.75 -10.87 1.27
N ARG A 99 -6.99 -9.88 0.39
CA ARG A 99 -6.89 -8.44 0.66
C ARG A 99 -5.50 -8.06 1.12
N LYS A 100 -4.47 -8.64 0.50
CA LYS A 100 -3.07 -8.45 0.91
C LYS A 100 -2.20 -8.10 -0.28
N LEU A 101 -1.36 -7.09 -0.09
CA LEU A 101 -0.44 -6.62 -1.11
C LEU A 101 0.99 -6.71 -0.59
N ASP A 102 1.86 -7.41 -1.30
CA ASP A 102 3.30 -7.27 -1.13
C ASP A 102 3.77 -6.02 -1.89
N VAL A 103 4.65 -5.25 -1.24
CA VAL A 103 5.22 -4.02 -1.79
C VAL A 103 6.67 -4.28 -2.14
N PHE A 104 7.01 -4.13 -3.41
CA PHE A 104 8.38 -4.23 -3.91
C PHE A 104 8.87 -2.87 -4.37
N THR A 105 10.16 -2.61 -4.16
CA THR A 105 10.89 -1.60 -4.95
C THR A 105 11.10 -2.09 -6.37
N SER A 106 11.31 -1.18 -7.31
CA SER A 106 11.68 -1.50 -8.69
C SER A 106 13.07 -0.98 -9.03
N LEU A 107 13.83 -1.74 -9.84
CA LEU A 107 15.15 -1.33 -10.36
C LEU A 107 15.05 -0.07 -11.22
N LYS A 108 13.94 0.06 -11.96
CA LYS A 108 13.62 1.22 -12.80
C LYS A 108 12.11 1.45 -12.81
N PRO A 109 11.65 2.70 -12.97
CA PRO A 109 10.25 2.99 -13.30
C PRO A 109 9.80 2.30 -14.58
N ALA A 110 8.50 2.06 -14.70
CA ALA A 110 7.91 1.54 -15.93
C ALA A 110 8.08 2.55 -17.09
N PRO A 111 8.21 2.09 -18.34
CA PRO A 111 8.26 2.98 -19.49
C PRO A 111 6.97 3.79 -19.63
N ALA A 112 7.09 5.09 -19.91
CA ALA A 112 5.93 6.00 -20.01
C ALA A 112 4.87 5.53 -21.03
N ALA A 113 5.30 4.96 -22.16
CA ALA A 113 4.41 4.45 -23.20
C ALA A 113 3.89 3.02 -22.91
N GLY A 114 4.27 2.41 -21.79
CA GLY A 114 4.06 0.99 -21.55
C GLY A 114 4.98 0.09 -22.37
N SER A 115 4.61 -1.18 -22.50
CA SER A 115 5.34 -2.18 -23.28
C SER A 115 4.38 -3.31 -23.71
N PRO A 116 4.47 -3.81 -24.94
CA PRO A 116 3.63 -4.94 -25.38
C PRO A 116 4.06 -6.29 -24.76
N GLY A 117 5.18 -6.33 -24.03
CA GLY A 117 5.61 -7.51 -23.27
C GLY A 117 6.61 -8.42 -24.00
N TRP A 118 6.54 -9.72 -23.72
CA TRP A 118 7.45 -10.74 -24.22
C TRP A 118 7.22 -10.98 -25.72
N GLY A 119 8.25 -10.73 -26.53
CA GLY A 119 8.16 -10.73 -27.99
C GLY A 119 8.66 -9.42 -28.61
N ALA A 120 8.66 -8.32 -27.85
CA ALA A 120 9.25 -7.03 -28.25
C ALA A 120 10.52 -6.67 -27.45
N GLY A 121 11.09 -7.62 -26.69
CA GLY A 121 12.18 -7.34 -25.75
C GLY A 121 11.75 -6.44 -24.59
N GLY A 122 10.49 -6.53 -24.16
CA GLY A 122 9.92 -5.70 -23.10
C GLY A 122 10.75 -5.73 -21.81
N PRO A 123 10.74 -4.66 -21.00
CA PRO A 123 11.62 -4.53 -19.85
C PRO A 123 11.21 -5.44 -18.67
N GLY A 124 10.03 -6.07 -18.70
CA GLY A 124 9.46 -6.72 -17.52
C GLY A 124 9.06 -5.75 -16.42
N ASN A 125 8.66 -6.27 -15.27
CA ASN A 125 8.21 -5.46 -14.12
C ASN A 125 9.33 -4.80 -13.32
N GLN A 126 10.59 -5.10 -13.63
CA GLN A 126 11.77 -4.53 -12.96
C GLN A 126 11.75 -4.72 -11.43
N ARG A 127 11.07 -5.76 -10.92
CA ARG A 127 10.94 -6.04 -9.50
C ARG A 127 12.30 -6.21 -8.83
N ASN A 128 12.47 -5.60 -7.65
CA ASN A 128 13.69 -5.71 -6.85
C ASN A 128 13.38 -6.25 -5.44
N VAL A 129 13.54 -5.44 -4.40
CA VAL A 129 13.44 -5.86 -2.99
C VAL A 129 12.00 -5.78 -2.51
N ASN A 130 11.49 -6.86 -1.90
CA ASN A 130 10.25 -6.85 -1.12
C ASN A 130 10.50 -6.08 0.18
N ILE A 131 9.78 -4.97 0.40
CA ILE A 131 9.93 -4.18 1.63
C ILE A 131 8.91 -4.58 2.71
N GLY A 132 7.79 -5.18 2.34
CA GLY A 132 6.78 -5.61 3.30
C GLY A 132 5.47 -6.05 2.68
N ARG A 133 4.56 -6.46 3.55
CA ARG A 133 3.21 -6.90 3.24
C ARG A 133 2.19 -6.00 3.92
N LEU A 134 1.22 -5.55 3.14
CA LEU A 134 0.07 -4.77 3.59
C LEU A 134 -1.18 -5.65 3.67
N SER A 135 -2.01 -5.39 4.68
CA SER A 135 -3.41 -5.82 4.73
C SER A 135 -4.30 -4.62 4.42
N VAL A 136 -5.10 -4.73 3.35
CA VAL A 136 -5.95 -3.63 2.88
C VAL A 136 -7.37 -3.79 3.39
N VAL A 137 -8.01 -2.66 3.66
CA VAL A 137 -9.41 -2.58 4.07
C VAL A 137 -10.15 -1.62 3.15
N SER A 138 -11.43 -1.90 2.88
CA SER A 138 -12.27 -0.92 2.20
C SER A 138 -12.51 0.27 3.14
N GLY A 139 -12.38 1.50 2.63
CA GLY A 139 -12.66 2.72 3.40
C GLY A 139 -11.58 3.11 4.41
N GLY A 140 -10.31 2.74 4.20
CA GLY A 140 -9.27 3.01 5.19
C GLY A 140 -7.85 2.85 4.68
N TYR A 141 -6.92 3.12 5.60
CA TYR A 141 -5.49 2.88 5.40
C TYR A 141 -5.18 1.40 5.63
N ALA A 142 -4.34 0.85 4.77
CA ALA A 142 -3.76 -0.47 4.96
C ALA A 142 -2.80 -0.48 6.15
N THR A 143 -2.66 -1.64 6.79
CA THR A 143 -1.69 -1.87 7.87
C THR A 143 -0.57 -2.77 7.37
N TRP A 144 0.64 -2.56 7.88
CA TRP A 144 1.75 -3.50 7.64
C TRP A 144 1.53 -4.78 8.46
N ASP A 145 1.32 -5.90 7.77
CA ASP A 145 1.29 -7.24 8.37
C ASP A 145 2.70 -7.74 8.67
N ALA A 146 3.65 -7.38 7.80
CA ALA A 146 5.06 -7.73 7.93
C ALA A 146 5.92 -6.68 7.22
N THR A 147 7.13 -6.46 7.74
CA THR A 147 8.12 -5.56 7.15
C THR A 147 9.44 -6.32 7.00
N TYR A 148 10.07 -6.25 5.83
CA TYR A 148 11.30 -6.98 5.51
C TYR A 148 12.53 -6.05 5.39
N GLY A 149 12.32 -4.77 5.66
CA GLY A 149 13.36 -3.74 5.77
C GLY A 149 12.72 -2.46 6.30
N ALA A 150 13.54 -1.51 6.73
CA ALA A 150 13.07 -0.22 7.27
C ALA A 150 12.67 0.79 6.19
N TYR A 151 13.12 0.58 4.95
CA TYR A 151 12.89 1.53 3.85
C TYR A 151 11.40 1.75 3.59
N LEU A 152 10.92 2.96 3.91
CA LEU A 152 9.53 3.40 3.78
C LEU A 152 8.46 2.58 4.52
N THR A 153 8.80 1.49 5.19
CA THR A 153 7.88 0.78 6.11
C THR A 153 7.80 1.47 7.46
N ALA A 154 8.84 2.23 7.80
CA ALA A 154 8.93 3.15 8.91
C ALA A 154 9.42 4.53 8.38
N PRO A 155 9.39 5.59 9.21
CA PRO A 155 9.97 6.88 8.84
C PRO A 155 11.44 6.78 8.42
N THR A 156 11.74 7.04 7.14
CA THR A 156 13.12 7.12 6.60
C THR A 156 13.39 8.47 5.96
N ASP A 157 14.63 8.84 5.68
CA ASP A 157 14.90 10.09 4.97
C ASP A 157 14.21 10.10 3.60
N CYS A 158 13.50 11.19 3.31
CA CYS A 158 12.98 11.43 1.97
C CYS A 158 14.15 11.59 1.00
N LYS A 159 13.97 11.07 -0.22
CA LYS A 159 14.93 11.30 -1.30
C LYS A 159 14.90 12.77 -1.74
N ALA A 160 15.96 13.19 -2.41
CA ALA A 160 16.07 14.54 -2.94
C ALA A 160 14.92 14.86 -3.92
N PRO A 161 14.42 16.11 -3.95
CA PRO A 161 13.40 16.52 -4.92
C PRO A 161 13.79 16.19 -6.36
N GLY A 162 12.81 15.80 -7.17
CA GLY A 162 13.02 15.38 -8.55
C GLY A 162 13.51 13.94 -8.70
N THR A 163 13.88 13.26 -7.61
CA THR A 163 14.20 11.83 -7.66
C THR A 163 12.97 11.04 -8.11
N VAL A 164 13.15 10.18 -9.11
CA VAL A 164 12.11 9.29 -9.61
C VAL A 164 12.38 7.87 -9.10
N GLU A 165 11.34 7.22 -8.57
CA GLU A 165 11.43 5.88 -8.01
C GLU A 165 10.24 5.02 -8.44
N GLY A 166 10.50 3.74 -8.68
CA GLY A 166 9.49 2.73 -9.02
C GLY A 166 9.18 1.80 -7.85
N PHE A 167 7.91 1.38 -7.77
CA PHE A 167 7.45 0.30 -6.90
C PHE A 167 6.52 -0.64 -7.66
N GLU A 168 6.33 -1.85 -7.13
CA GLU A 168 5.32 -2.80 -7.60
C GLU A 168 4.46 -3.28 -6.43
N LEU A 169 3.15 -3.34 -6.64
CA LEU A 169 2.19 -3.97 -5.75
C LEU A 169 1.77 -5.32 -6.31
N VAL A 170 1.88 -6.36 -5.50
CA VAL A 170 1.63 -7.75 -5.90
C VAL A 170 0.61 -8.38 -4.95
N GLY A 171 -0.42 -9.00 -5.50
CA GLY A 171 -1.42 -9.70 -4.69
C GLY A 171 -0.80 -10.89 -3.96
N VAL A 172 -1.29 -11.19 -2.77
CA VAL A 172 -0.81 -12.30 -1.96
C VAL A 172 -1.85 -13.42 -1.95
N ASN A 173 -1.40 -14.67 -2.06
CA ASN A 173 -2.27 -15.85 -2.24
C ASN A 173 -3.10 -15.81 -3.54
N ASP A 174 -3.87 -16.87 -3.76
CA ASP A 174 -4.72 -16.99 -4.93
C ASP A 174 -6.06 -16.27 -4.74
N ASN A 175 -6.69 -15.90 -5.86
CA ASN A 175 -8.01 -15.24 -5.91
C ASN A 175 -8.08 -13.92 -5.12
N ASP A 176 -6.97 -13.20 -5.03
CA ASP A 176 -6.89 -11.87 -4.44
C ASP A 176 -7.22 -10.77 -5.47
N TYR A 177 -7.96 -9.75 -5.05
CA TYR A 177 -8.32 -8.65 -5.92
C TYR A 177 -8.37 -7.36 -5.13
N VAL A 178 -7.65 -6.35 -5.62
CA VAL A 178 -7.65 -4.98 -5.10
C VAL A 178 -7.67 -4.03 -6.28
N SER A 179 -8.74 -3.24 -6.40
CA SER A 179 -8.84 -2.15 -7.38
C SER A 179 -9.20 -0.84 -6.70
N TRP A 180 -8.74 0.27 -7.29
CA TRP A 180 -8.92 1.59 -6.70
C TRP A 180 -8.94 2.68 -7.75
N ASN A 181 -9.65 3.77 -7.46
CA ASN A 181 -9.54 5.00 -8.22
C ASN A 181 -8.24 5.74 -7.89
N THR A 182 -7.35 5.91 -8.86
CA THR A 182 -6.00 6.49 -8.64
C THR A 182 -6.02 7.97 -8.25
N GLN A 183 -7.15 8.66 -8.40
CA GLN A 183 -7.28 10.09 -8.07
C GLN A 183 -7.55 10.32 -6.56
N VAL A 184 -8.11 9.34 -5.87
CA VAL A 184 -8.51 9.46 -4.45
C VAL A 184 -7.94 8.37 -3.55
N SER A 185 -7.52 7.25 -4.16
CA SER A 185 -7.07 6.03 -3.49
C SER A 185 -5.73 5.54 -4.04
N GLY A 186 -5.19 4.53 -3.39
CA GLY A 186 -3.96 3.85 -3.76
C GLY A 186 -2.76 4.23 -2.89
N ALA A 187 -1.60 3.91 -3.44
CA ALA A 187 -0.32 4.17 -2.81
C ALA A 187 -0.06 5.67 -2.64
N ARG A 188 0.65 6.03 -1.57
CA ARG A 188 1.11 7.38 -1.30
C ARG A 188 2.36 7.35 -0.42
N ILE A 189 3.21 8.35 -0.56
CA ILE A 189 4.33 8.57 0.35
C ILE A 189 3.98 9.80 1.19
N ALA A 190 3.79 9.58 2.48
CA ALA A 190 3.61 10.64 3.46
C ALA A 190 4.97 11.23 3.83
N TYR A 191 5.01 12.51 4.16
CA TYR A 191 6.20 13.19 4.67
C TYR A 191 5.91 14.10 5.87
N PHE A 192 6.89 14.23 6.77
CA PHE A 192 6.79 15.00 8.02
C PHE A 192 8.14 15.57 8.45
#